data_AF-A0A7X6WZ27-F1
#
_entry.id   AF-A0A7X6WZ27-F1
#
_cell.length_a   1.000
_cell.length_b   1.000
_cell.length_c   1.000
_cell.angle_alpha   90.00
_cell.angle_beta   90.00
_cell.angle_gamma   90.00
#
_symmetry.space_group_name_H-M   'P 1'
#
loop_
_entity.id
_entity.type
_entity.pdbx_description
1 polymer ?
#
loop_
_entity_poly.entity_id
_entity_poly.type
_entity_poly.pdbx_seq_one_letter_code
_entity_poly.pdbx_strand_id
1 'polypeptide(L)'
;AIIDKRRPRANVSEVMNIIGEVDGRNCIIMDDMVDTAGTLCKAAEALKAQGAGSVYAYCTHPVLSGGAVERIAESSLDELVVTDTIPLSDEARDCPKIRQLSCAPLLGETILRISNAESVSTLFAD
;
A
#
# COMPACT_ATOMS: atom_id res chain seq x y z
N ALA A 1 -1.05 15.39 0.62
CA ALA A 1 -1.28 15.59 -0.82
C ALA A 1 -2.30 14.56 -1.31
N ILE A 2 -3.01 14.84 -2.39
CA ILE A 2 -3.93 13.90 -3.05
C ILE A 2 -3.40 13.63 -4.45
N ILE A 3 -3.40 12.37 -4.86
CA ILE A 3 -3.01 11.98 -6.22
C ILE A 3 -4.28 11.85 -7.05
N ASP A 4 -4.53 12.84 -7.90
CA ASP A 4 -5.64 12.85 -8.84
C ASP A 4 -5.20 12.23 -10.17
N LYS A 5 -5.65 11.00 -10.40
CA LYS A 5 -5.37 10.22 -11.61
C LYS A 5 -6.41 10.53 -12.67
N ARG A 6 -6.03 11.30 -13.71
CA ARG A 6 -6.93 11.61 -14.83
C ARG A 6 -6.57 10.81 -16.08
N ARG A 7 -7.60 10.23 -16.71
CA ARG A 7 -7.52 9.61 -18.05
C ARG A 7 -8.30 10.44 -19.06
N PRO A 8 -7.66 11.34 -19.82
CA PRO A 8 -8.36 12.16 -20.79
C PRO A 8 -8.88 11.37 -22.01
N ARG A 9 -8.24 10.25 -22.38
CA ARG A 9 -8.68 9.32 -23.45
C ARG A 9 -8.17 7.91 -23.20
N ALA A 10 -8.82 6.91 -23.82
CA ALA A 10 -8.24 5.57 -23.95
C ALA A 10 -6.91 5.66 -24.72
N ASN A 11 -5.84 5.02 -24.21
CA ASN A 11 -4.48 4.97 -24.75
C ASN A 11 -3.60 6.23 -24.64
N VAL A 12 -3.97 7.24 -23.84
CA VAL A 12 -3.06 8.34 -23.47
C VAL A 12 -2.43 8.05 -22.11
N SER A 13 -1.13 8.32 -21.96
CA SER A 13 -0.43 8.11 -20.68
C SER A 13 -1.14 8.85 -19.56
N GLU A 14 -1.41 8.14 -18.48
CA GLU A 14 -2.10 8.68 -17.30
C GLU A 14 -1.30 9.85 -16.72
N VAL A 15 -1.94 11.02 -16.56
CA VAL A 15 -1.33 12.15 -15.86
C VAL A 15 -1.68 12.01 -14.38
N MET A 16 -0.66 11.92 -13.54
CA MET A 16 -0.79 11.88 -12.08
C MET A 16 -0.59 13.30 -11.56
N ASN A 17 -1.69 13.98 -11.22
CA ASN A 17 -1.62 15.31 -10.60
C ASN A 17 -1.53 15.16 -9.09
N ILE A 18 -0.47 15.68 -8.50
CA ILE A 18 -0.32 15.75 -7.05
C ILE A 18 -0.85 17.11 -6.59
N ILE A 19 -1.88 17.08 -5.75
CA ILE A 19 -2.48 18.25 -5.12
C ILE A 19 -1.91 18.37 -3.70
N GLY A 20 -1.06 19.36 -3.48
CA GLY A 20 -0.41 19.67 -2.19
C GLY A 20 1.11 19.52 -2.24
N GLU A 21 1.80 20.06 -1.23
CA GLU A 21 3.27 20.12 -1.16
C GLU A 21 3.88 18.82 -0.61
N VAL A 22 4.85 18.26 -1.34
CA VAL A 22 5.54 17.01 -1.01
C VAL A 22 7.07 17.13 -1.01
N ASP A 23 7.63 18.23 -1.51
CA ASP A 23 9.07 18.44 -1.59
C ASP A 23 9.75 18.36 -0.21
N GLY A 24 10.82 17.58 -0.15
CA GLY A 24 11.58 17.28 1.07
C GLY A 24 10.82 16.46 2.14
N ARG A 25 9.61 15.97 1.86
CA ARG A 25 8.77 15.25 2.84
C ARG A 25 8.82 13.74 2.67
N ASN A 26 8.63 13.04 3.77
CA ASN A 26 8.33 11.61 3.76
C ASN A 26 6.85 11.42 3.43
N CYS A 27 6.57 10.73 2.33
CA CYS A 27 5.23 10.46 1.85
C CYS A 27 4.80 9.04 2.20
N ILE A 28 3.55 8.89 2.64
CA ILE A 28 2.92 7.59 2.88
C ILE A 28 1.70 7.50 1.98
N ILE A 29 1.69 6.51 1.10
CA ILE A 29 0.54 6.12 0.29
C ILE A 29 -0.25 5.08 1.07
N MET A 30 -1.54 5.33 1.29
CA MET A 30 -2.46 4.40 1.92
C MET A 30 -3.44 3.89 0.87
N ASP A 31 -3.61 2.58 0.79
CA ASP A 31 -4.64 1.92 -0.01
C ASP A 31 -5.20 0.73 0.76
N ASP A 32 -6.37 0.21 0.37
CA ASP A 32 -6.92 -0.99 1.00
C ASP A 32 -6.19 -2.25 0.52
N MET A 33 -5.82 -2.30 -0.77
CA MET A 33 -5.18 -3.45 -1.38
C MET A 33 -4.21 -3.07 -2.49
N VAL A 34 -3.29 -3.99 -2.79
CA VAL A 34 -2.40 -3.89 -3.94
C VAL A 34 -2.52 -5.15 -4.80
N ASP A 35 -3.01 -4.96 -6.02
CA ASP A 35 -3.17 -6.04 -7.01
C ASP A 35 -1.97 -6.07 -7.99
N THR A 36 -2.03 -5.37 -9.12
CA THR A 36 -0.93 -5.37 -10.11
C THR A 36 0.21 -4.41 -9.76
N ALA A 37 0.11 -3.65 -8.66
CA ALA A 37 1.02 -2.58 -8.23
C ALA A 37 1.25 -1.42 -9.23
N GLY A 38 0.60 -1.41 -10.40
CA GLY A 38 0.86 -0.41 -11.45
C GLY A 38 0.50 1.03 -11.05
N THR A 39 -0.66 1.23 -10.41
CA THR A 39 -1.05 2.57 -9.91
C THR A 39 -0.14 3.01 -8.77
N LEU A 40 0.18 2.10 -7.85
CA LEU A 40 1.01 2.37 -6.68
C LEU A 40 2.43 2.80 -7.08
N CYS A 41 3.06 2.08 -8.00
CA CYS A 41 4.42 2.41 -8.47
C CYS A 41 4.47 3.76 -9.20
N LYS A 42 3.47 4.07 -10.04
CA LYS A 42 3.36 5.38 -10.71
C LYS A 42 3.14 6.52 -9.73
N ALA A 43 2.35 6.28 -8.68
CA ALA A 43 2.16 7.26 -7.61
C ALA A 43 3.48 7.55 -6.88
N ALA A 44 4.26 6.51 -6.57
CA ALA A 44 5.56 6.69 -5.94
C ALA A 44 6.56 7.42 -6.83
N GLU A 45 6.61 7.09 -8.11
CA GLU A 45 7.43 7.79 -9.10
C GLU A 45 7.05 9.28 -9.18
N ALA A 46 5.76 9.60 -9.26
CA ALA A 46 5.28 10.98 -9.29
C ALA A 46 5.66 11.77 -8.03
N LEU A 47 5.55 11.16 -6.84
CA LEU A 47 5.93 11.79 -5.58
C LEU A 47 7.43 12.08 -5.52
N LYS A 48 8.26 11.09 -5.91
CA LYS A 48 9.73 11.26 -5.98
C LYS A 48 10.12 12.33 -6.99
N ALA A 49 9.47 12.38 -8.15
CA ALA A 49 9.70 13.42 -9.16
C ALA A 49 9.36 14.84 -8.67
N GLN A 50 8.47 14.97 -7.68
CA GLN A 50 8.15 16.23 -7.01
C GLN A 50 8.99 16.50 -5.74
N GLY A 51 10.08 15.75 -5.55
CA GLY A 51 11.04 16.00 -4.47
C GLY A 51 10.71 15.34 -3.13
N ALA A 52 9.77 14.39 -3.09
CA ALA A 52 9.55 13.61 -1.86
C ALA A 52 10.84 12.93 -1.40
N GLY A 53 11.18 13.07 -0.12
CA GLY A 53 12.38 12.47 0.47
C GLY A 53 12.29 10.95 0.48
N SER A 54 11.17 10.42 0.97
CA SER A 54 10.84 9.00 0.96
C SER A 54 9.39 8.78 0.51
N VAL A 55 9.09 7.60 -0.03
CA VAL A 55 7.75 7.16 -0.37
C VAL A 55 7.54 5.73 0.13
N TYR A 56 6.66 5.60 1.11
CA TYR A 56 6.20 4.34 1.66
C TYR A 56 4.79 4.04 1.17
N ALA A 57 4.44 2.76 1.06
CA ALA A 57 3.08 2.31 0.81
C ALA A 57 2.59 1.39 1.92
N TYR A 58 1.36 1.57 2.37
CA TYR A 58 0.69 0.70 3.32
C TYR A 58 -0.61 0.20 2.70
N CYS A 59 -0.76 -1.11 2.58
CA CYS A 59 -1.96 -1.76 2.06
C CYS A 59 -2.42 -2.89 2.97
N THR A 60 -3.72 -3.07 3.19
CA THR A 60 -4.20 -4.21 3.98
C THR A 60 -3.96 -5.51 3.23
N HIS A 61 -4.43 -5.62 1.98
CA HIS A 61 -4.45 -6.90 1.26
C HIS A 61 -3.36 -6.99 0.15
N PRO A 62 -2.37 -7.89 0.28
CA PRO A 62 -1.35 -8.09 -0.74
C PRO A 62 -1.80 -9.10 -1.81
N VAL A 63 -2.66 -8.68 -2.74
CA VAL A 63 -3.08 -9.54 -3.86
C VAL A 63 -1.91 -9.82 -4.81
N LEU A 64 -1.07 -8.80 -5.09
CA LEU A 64 0.23 -8.91 -5.77
C LEU A 64 0.21 -9.78 -7.04
N SER A 65 -0.77 -9.59 -7.92
CA SER A 65 -0.95 -10.43 -9.11
C SER A 65 -0.03 -10.04 -10.28
N GLY A 66 0.25 -11.04 -11.14
CA GLY A 66 1.12 -10.87 -12.30
C GLY A 66 2.51 -10.38 -11.90
N GLY A 67 3.10 -9.48 -12.70
CA GLY A 67 4.42 -8.89 -12.41
C GLY A 67 4.45 -7.84 -11.28
N ALA A 68 3.56 -7.91 -10.28
CA ALA A 68 3.48 -6.90 -9.22
C ALA A 68 4.77 -6.82 -8.39
N VAL A 69 5.31 -7.97 -7.98
CA VAL A 69 6.53 -8.04 -7.15
C VAL A 69 7.73 -7.42 -7.87
N GLU A 70 7.93 -7.78 -9.14
CA GLU A 70 8.97 -7.20 -10.00
C GLU A 70 8.82 -5.68 -10.12
N ARG A 71 7.60 -5.20 -10.43
CA ARG A 71 7.33 -3.75 -10.48
C ARG A 71 7.67 -3.06 -9.18
N ILE A 72 7.31 -3.64 -8.02
CA ILE A 72 7.62 -3.06 -6.71
C ILE A 72 9.14 -3.01 -6.50
N ALA A 73 9.84 -4.10 -6.78
CA ALA A 73 11.29 -4.20 -6.64
C ALA A 73 12.01 -3.10 -7.46
N GLU A 74 11.57 -2.85 -8.69
CA GLU A 74 12.14 -1.85 -9.61
C GLU A 74 11.60 -0.42 -9.39
N SER A 75 10.52 -0.25 -8.64
CA SER A 75 9.86 1.05 -8.47
C SER A 75 10.65 2.03 -7.60
N SER A 76 10.18 3.29 -7.59
CA SER A 76 10.68 4.33 -6.68
C SER A 76 10.14 4.25 -5.25
N LEU A 77 9.40 3.20 -4.88
CA LEU A 77 9.01 2.94 -3.48
C LEU A 77 10.24 2.63 -2.63
N ASP A 78 10.25 3.17 -1.41
CA ASP A 78 11.22 2.80 -0.38
C ASP A 78 10.81 1.49 0.30
N GLU A 79 9.53 1.33 0.65
CA GLU A 79 8.98 0.08 1.21
C GLU A 79 7.46 0.00 0.97
N LEU A 80 6.96 -1.20 0.70
CA LEU A 80 5.56 -1.60 0.74
C LEU A 80 5.32 -2.46 1.98
N VAL A 81 4.43 -1.99 2.85
CA VAL A 81 4.01 -2.68 4.06
C VAL A 81 2.61 -3.25 3.85
N VAL A 82 2.45 -4.54 4.11
CA VAL A 82 1.19 -5.27 3.92
C VAL A 82 0.84 -6.11 5.13
N THR A 83 -0.41 -6.57 5.24
CA THR A 83 -0.77 -7.57 6.26
C THR A 83 -0.64 -9.00 5.75
N ASP A 84 -0.73 -9.97 6.66
CA ASP A 84 -0.83 -11.40 6.37
C ASP A 84 -2.26 -11.89 6.07
N THR A 85 -3.17 -10.99 5.67
CA THR A 85 -4.51 -11.38 5.19
C THR A 85 -4.47 -12.24 3.91
N ILE A 86 -3.39 -12.14 3.13
CA ILE A 86 -3.06 -13.05 2.02
C ILE A 86 -1.61 -13.52 2.21
N PRO A 87 -1.33 -14.84 2.16
CA PRO A 87 0.04 -15.34 2.20
C PRO A 87 0.85 -14.82 1.00
N LEU A 88 2.07 -14.33 1.26
CA LEU A 88 2.98 -13.96 0.18
C LEU A 88 3.42 -15.19 -0.64
N SER A 89 3.74 -14.98 -1.91
CA SER A 89 4.55 -15.95 -2.67
C SER A 89 6.00 -15.91 -2.19
N ASP A 90 6.82 -16.88 -2.63
CA ASP A 90 8.24 -16.89 -2.27
C ASP A 90 8.96 -15.68 -2.88
N GLU A 91 8.63 -15.29 -4.12
CA GLU A 91 9.20 -14.10 -4.75
C GLU A 91 8.86 -12.82 -3.96
N ALA A 92 7.63 -12.72 -3.44
CA ALA A 92 7.22 -11.58 -2.64
C ALA A 92 7.89 -11.56 -1.26
N ARG A 93 8.13 -12.72 -0.64
CA ARG A 93 8.89 -12.84 0.63
C ARG A 93 10.35 -12.43 0.47
N ASP A 94 10.95 -12.74 -0.68
CA ASP A 94 12.35 -12.44 -0.96
C ASP A 94 12.56 -10.99 -1.47
N CYS A 95 11.49 -10.26 -1.76
CA CYS A 95 11.58 -8.86 -2.18
C CYS A 95 11.92 -7.95 -0.99
N PRO A 96 13.09 -7.28 -0.97
CA PRO A 96 13.54 -6.48 0.18
C PRO A 96 12.69 -5.23 0.43
N LYS A 97 11.86 -4.83 -0.54
CA LYS A 97 10.92 -3.71 -0.41
C LYS A 97 9.56 -4.14 0.15
N ILE A 98 9.27 -5.42 0.32
CA ILE A 98 7.98 -5.90 0.82
C ILE A 98 8.16 -6.38 2.26
N ARG A 99 7.42 -5.75 3.18
CA ARG A 99 7.37 -6.19 4.58
C ARG A 99 5.94 -6.58 4.95
N GLN A 100 5.78 -7.79 5.48
CA GLN A 100 4.49 -8.28 5.95
C GLN A 100 4.35 -8.14 7.47
N LEU A 101 3.20 -7.65 7.92
CA LEU A 101 2.79 -7.53 9.31
C LEU A 101 1.67 -8.51 9.62
N SER A 102 1.68 -9.09 10.82
CA SER A 102 0.60 -9.99 11.21
C SER A 102 -0.63 -9.24 11.70
N CYS A 103 -1.80 -9.56 11.16
CA CYS A 103 -3.12 -9.15 11.67
C CYS A 103 -3.71 -10.19 12.63
N ALA A 104 -3.03 -11.31 12.87
CA ALA A 104 -3.50 -12.39 13.73
C ALA A 104 -3.87 -11.93 15.16
N PRO A 105 -3.12 -11.05 15.84
CA PRO A 105 -3.52 -10.57 17.18
C PRO A 105 -4.87 -9.85 17.17
N LEU A 106 -5.13 -9.01 16.15
CA LEU A 106 -6.39 -8.27 16.00
C LEU A 106 -7.55 -9.24 15.73
N LEU A 107 -7.35 -10.20 14.83
CA LEU A 107 -8.37 -11.21 14.52
C LEU A 107 -8.65 -12.12 15.72
N GLY A 108 -7.62 -12.56 16.44
CA GLY A 108 -7.74 -13.40 17.63
C GLY A 108 -8.54 -12.72 18.74
N GLU A 109 -8.23 -11.46 19.02
CA GLU A 109 -8.96 -10.64 19.98
C GLU A 109 -10.42 -10.39 19.55
N THR A 110 -10.64 -10.19 18.25
CA THR A 110 -11.99 -10.05 17.69
C THR A 110 -12.82 -11.32 17.92
N ILE A 111 -12.26 -12.49 17.65
CA ILE A 111 -12.92 -13.80 17.87
C ILE A 111 -13.22 -14.00 19.36
N LEU A 112 -12.28 -13.66 20.25
CA LEU A 112 -12.44 -13.78 21.69
C LEU A 112 -13.63 -12.93 22.19
N ARG A 113 -13.71 -11.68 21.76
CA ARG A 113 -14.80 -10.77 22.14
C ARG A 113 -16.16 -11.24 21.64
N ILE A 114 -16.22 -11.73 20.41
CA ILE A 114 -17.45 -12.33 19.86
C ILE A 114 -17.89 -13.52 20.72
N SER A 115 -16.95 -14.40 21.10
CA SER A 115 -17.23 -15.55 21.95
C SER A 115 -17.73 -15.16 23.34
N ASN A 116 -17.24 -14.04 23.89
CA ASN A 116 -17.61 -13.55 25.22
C ASN A 116 -18.79 -12.56 25.22
N ALA A 117 -19.39 -12.28 24.05
CA ALA A 117 -20.39 -11.21 23.87
C ALA A 117 -19.89 -9.83 24.36
N GLU A 118 -18.59 -9.58 24.22
CA GLU A 118 -17.96 -8.30 24.51
C GLU A 118 -18.00 -7.37 23.29
N SER A 119 -17.83 -6.07 23.51
CA SER A 119 -17.85 -5.09 22.43
C SER A 119 -16.61 -5.23 21.54
N VAL A 120 -16.83 -5.50 20.25
CA VAL A 120 -15.79 -5.45 19.20
C VAL A 120 -15.41 -4.00 18.87
N SER A 121 -16.36 -3.07 18.98
CA SER A 121 -16.15 -1.66 18.59
C SER A 121 -15.03 -0.97 19.37
N THR A 122 -14.73 -1.42 20.59
CA THR A 122 -13.62 -0.88 21.39
C THR A 122 -12.23 -1.28 20.87
N LEU A 123 -12.13 -2.18 19.89
CA LEU A 123 -10.87 -2.46 19.18
C LEU A 123 -10.50 -1.36 18.17
N PHE A 124 -11.45 -0.49 17.85
CA PHE A 124 -11.31 0.59 16.87
C PHE A 124 -11.38 1.98 17.52
N ALA A 125 -11.41 2.04 18.85
CA ALA A 125 -11.41 3.30 19.60
C ALA A 125 -9.97 3.75 19.87
N ASP A 126 -9.75 5.06 19.73
CA ASP A 126 -8.48 5.79 19.89
C ASP A 126 -7.62 5.35 21.09
#